data_AF-A0A146KJC1-F1
#
_entry.id   AF-A0A146KJC1-F1
#
_cell.length_a   1.000
_cell.length_b   1.000
_cell.length_c   1.000
_cell.angle_alpha   90.00
_cell.angle_beta   90.00
_cell.angle_gamma   90.00
#
_symmetry.space_group_name_H-M   'P 1'
#
loop_
_entity.id
_entity.type
_entity.pdbx_description
1 polymer ?
#
loop_
_entity_poly.entity_id
_entity_poly.type
_entity_poly.pdbx_seq_one_letter_code
_entity_poly.pdbx_strand_id
1 'polypeptide(L)'
;QEILIDKVKSMQMLQILQQYRELIQKYINWLNGANLNMNDERQIHGLLFNKMNISQQVFTSKQNVSKVSTRKEILYSIIDRHEVIALIMCYRSSLKLTDTIQSIQRSTTLSQFHTQSQETFFYPKISQTQSSTGRLIYFDPPLQLMANPKYYVLDGLDKQQFKTCVMPIDEVFDDFKATIDKEFTVFQVSPRSCVVPHSKRKFLKIDFSQFELRIFAHFADDQQLIKIFNDDVDPFQQIASQINCNRDLTKRCCYAYLYGARAFSISLGSNQQQSQIDQLIAKLNQLFPSLQNFVQKVEQKLQSCDYVESIFGRKRQIIGANSKYLEVKQSALRSAVNTICQSSAADLCKLAMMRVRQQFKGLNFLIQMHDEMIFEVDENFNFANDVARVMESVQEYLKVKMKCKATFSTCW
;
A
#
# COMPACT_ATOMS: atom_id res chain seq x y z
N GLN A 1 -22.28 5.84 -6.86
CA GLN A 1 -22.34 7.15 -7.53
C GLN A 1 -21.55 7.05 -8.83
N GLU A 2 -21.79 7.97 -9.75
CA GLU A 2 -20.98 8.08 -10.97
C GLU A 2 -19.56 8.53 -10.60
N ILE A 3 -18.58 7.97 -11.28
CA ILE A 3 -17.18 8.38 -11.17
C ILE A 3 -16.69 8.71 -12.57
N LEU A 4 -16.28 9.96 -12.80
CA LEU A 4 -15.78 10.39 -14.10
C LEU A 4 -14.33 9.94 -14.31
N ILE A 5 -14.01 9.64 -15.57
CA ILE A 5 -12.67 9.30 -16.03
C ILE A 5 -12.27 10.21 -17.20
N ASP A 6 -11.09 10.80 -17.08
CA ASP A 6 -10.37 11.41 -18.19
C ASP A 6 -9.73 10.33 -19.07
N LYS A 7 -10.45 9.96 -20.15
CA LYS A 7 -9.99 8.99 -21.14
C LYS A 7 -8.74 9.46 -21.88
N VAL A 8 -8.63 10.75 -22.20
CA VAL A 8 -7.50 11.31 -22.96
C VAL A 8 -6.22 11.12 -22.16
N LYS A 9 -6.25 11.53 -20.88
CA LYS A 9 -5.13 11.35 -19.97
C LYS A 9 -4.77 9.89 -19.77
N SER A 10 -5.76 9.00 -19.67
CA SER A 10 -5.51 7.55 -19.58
C SER A 10 -4.78 6.98 -20.81
N MET A 11 -5.14 7.43 -22.03
CA MET A 11 -4.49 7.01 -23.28
C MET A 11 -3.07 7.55 -23.39
N GLN A 12 -2.85 8.82 -23.04
CA GLN A 12 -1.51 9.43 -22.99
C GLN A 12 -0.59 8.66 -22.04
N MET A 13 -1.06 8.30 -20.84
CA MET A 13 -0.28 7.49 -19.90
C MET A 13 0.08 6.11 -20.47
N LEU A 14 -0.86 5.45 -21.15
CA LEU A 14 -0.59 4.14 -21.77
C LEU A 14 0.48 4.24 -22.86
N GLN A 15 0.43 5.29 -23.69
CA GLN A 15 1.42 5.54 -24.73
C GLN A 15 2.82 5.78 -24.14
N ILE A 16 2.93 6.63 -23.10
CA ILE A 16 4.20 6.90 -22.43
C ILE A 16 4.77 5.63 -21.79
N LEU A 17 3.93 4.85 -21.09
CA LEU A 17 4.35 3.58 -20.48
C LEU A 17 4.81 2.56 -21.53
N GLN A 18 4.16 2.52 -22.69
CA GLN A 18 4.57 1.66 -23.80
C GLN A 18 5.94 2.07 -24.35
N GLN A 19 6.13 3.35 -24.66
CA GLN A 19 7.42 3.87 -25.14
C GLN A 19 8.54 3.57 -24.14
N TYR A 20 8.30 3.80 -22.85
CA TYR A 20 9.25 3.49 -21.79
C TYR A 20 9.64 2.00 -21.75
N ARG A 21 8.67 1.09 -21.87
CA ARG A 21 8.94 -0.35 -21.93
C ARG A 21 9.74 -0.75 -23.17
N GLU A 22 9.42 -0.20 -24.33
CA GLU A 22 10.14 -0.47 -25.57
C GLU A 22 11.61 -0.05 -25.47
N LEU A 23 11.88 1.09 -24.82
CA LEU A 23 13.23 1.57 -24.54
C LEU A 23 14.00 0.63 -23.59
N ILE A 24 13.39 0.24 -22.46
CA ILE A 24 14.01 -0.73 -21.54
C ILE A 24 14.28 -2.06 -22.26
N GLN A 25 13.31 -2.55 -23.03
CA GLN A 25 13.44 -3.81 -23.76
C GLN A 25 14.59 -3.78 -24.76
N LYS A 26 14.75 -2.67 -25.50
CA LYS A 26 15.88 -2.47 -26.44
C LYS A 26 17.21 -2.51 -25.70
N TYR A 27 17.32 -1.85 -24.55
CA TYR A 27 18.55 -1.81 -23.76
C TYR A 27 18.90 -3.17 -23.14
N ILE A 28 17.92 -3.89 -22.58
CA ILE A 28 18.12 -5.24 -22.05
C ILE A 28 18.52 -6.21 -23.18
N ASN A 29 17.90 -6.11 -24.35
CA ASN A 29 18.28 -6.92 -25.51
C ASN A 29 19.70 -6.61 -25.98
N TRP A 30 20.13 -5.34 -25.92
CA TRP A 30 21.51 -4.93 -26.20
C TRP A 30 22.50 -5.53 -25.20
N LEU A 31 22.21 -5.44 -23.89
CA LEU A 31 23.03 -6.06 -22.83
C LEU A 31 23.10 -7.58 -22.96
N ASN A 32 21.97 -8.22 -23.31
CA ASN A 32 21.89 -9.65 -23.49
C ASN A 32 22.50 -10.11 -24.83
N GLY A 33 22.60 -9.25 -25.85
CA GLY A 33 22.98 -9.64 -27.21
C GLY A 33 21.96 -10.55 -27.91
N ALA A 34 20.74 -10.67 -27.38
CA ALA A 34 19.64 -11.44 -27.97
C ALA A 34 18.28 -10.92 -27.48
N ASN A 35 17.24 -11.14 -28.29
CA ASN A 35 15.88 -10.80 -27.92
C ASN A 35 15.40 -11.63 -26.73
N LEU A 36 14.98 -10.96 -25.67
CA LEU A 36 14.45 -11.59 -24.47
C LEU A 36 12.99 -11.17 -24.25
N ASN A 37 12.11 -12.14 -24.01
CA ASN A 37 10.73 -11.85 -23.63
C ASN A 37 10.70 -11.47 -22.14
N MET A 38 10.55 -10.17 -21.86
CA MET A 38 10.49 -9.63 -20.50
C MET A 38 9.21 -9.99 -19.74
N ASN A 39 8.24 -10.65 -20.39
CA ASN A 39 7.05 -11.20 -19.73
C ASN A 39 7.26 -12.66 -19.28
N ASP A 40 8.31 -13.35 -19.75
CA ASP A 40 8.62 -14.73 -19.36
C ASP A 40 9.63 -14.75 -18.19
N GLU A 41 9.14 -15.13 -17.01
CA GLU A 41 9.98 -15.22 -15.80
C GLU A 41 11.15 -16.18 -15.96
N ARG A 42 11.02 -17.23 -16.79
CA ARG A 42 12.10 -18.21 -17.02
C ARG A 42 13.23 -17.59 -17.83
N GLN A 43 12.91 -16.73 -18.78
CA GLN A 43 13.93 -16.02 -19.56
C GLN A 43 14.67 -14.99 -18.70
N ILE A 44 13.94 -14.24 -17.87
CA ILE A 44 14.54 -13.32 -16.89
C ILE A 44 15.45 -14.09 -15.93
N HIS A 45 14.99 -15.22 -15.40
CA HIS A 45 15.80 -16.08 -14.54
C HIS A 45 17.08 -16.56 -15.26
N GLY A 46 16.94 -17.05 -16.51
CA GLY A 46 18.07 -17.49 -17.33
C GLY A 46 19.09 -16.38 -17.60
N LEU A 47 18.62 -15.15 -17.88
CA LEU A 47 19.48 -13.99 -18.03
C LEU A 47 20.29 -13.71 -16.76
N LEU A 48 19.61 -13.57 -15.62
CA LEU A 48 20.24 -13.15 -14.36
C LEU A 48 21.19 -14.21 -13.80
N PHE A 49 20.76 -15.47 -13.78
CA PHE A 49 21.45 -16.50 -13.01
C PHE A 49 22.26 -17.47 -13.84
N ASN A 50 21.84 -17.77 -15.08
CA ASN A 50 22.60 -18.69 -15.94
C ASN A 50 23.64 -17.94 -16.76
N LYS A 51 23.27 -16.80 -17.35
CA LYS A 51 24.14 -16.04 -18.26
C LYS A 51 25.00 -15.00 -17.55
N MET A 52 24.38 -14.10 -16.78
CA MET A 52 25.09 -13.06 -16.03
C MET A 52 25.66 -13.55 -14.69
N ASN A 53 25.25 -14.74 -14.26
CA ASN A 53 25.78 -15.44 -13.09
C ASN A 53 25.76 -14.61 -11.78
N ILE A 54 24.73 -13.78 -11.61
CA ILE A 54 24.61 -12.81 -10.52
C ILE A 54 24.42 -13.50 -9.15
N SER A 55 23.95 -14.76 -9.12
CA SER A 55 23.61 -15.50 -7.88
C SER A 55 24.78 -16.16 -7.14
N GLN A 56 25.95 -16.35 -7.77
CA GLN A 56 27.01 -17.21 -7.21
C GLN A 56 27.61 -16.73 -5.88
N GLN A 57 27.34 -15.50 -5.47
CA GLN A 57 27.82 -14.93 -4.20
C GLN A 57 26.76 -14.88 -3.07
N VAL A 58 25.49 -15.23 -3.34
CA VAL A 58 24.38 -15.10 -2.36
C VAL A 58 23.83 -16.46 -1.92
N PHE A 59 23.86 -17.47 -2.80
CA PHE A 59 23.32 -18.79 -2.51
C PHE A 59 24.46 -19.82 -2.48
N THR A 60 24.78 -20.32 -1.29
CA THR A 60 25.96 -21.16 -0.98
C THR A 60 25.98 -22.56 -1.61
N SER A 61 25.02 -22.92 -2.48
CA SER A 61 25.04 -24.20 -3.20
C SER A 61 24.53 -24.12 -4.64
N LYS A 62 25.24 -24.79 -5.56
CA LYS A 62 24.85 -24.94 -6.98
C LYS A 62 23.45 -25.56 -7.16
N GLN A 63 22.95 -26.32 -6.19
CA GLN A 63 21.63 -26.97 -6.22
C GLN A 63 20.45 -26.00 -6.00
N ASN A 64 20.69 -24.80 -5.46
CA ASN A 64 19.63 -23.83 -5.15
C ASN A 64 19.40 -22.80 -6.25
N VAL A 65 20.31 -22.65 -7.22
CA VAL A 65 20.24 -21.61 -8.27
C VAL A 65 19.01 -21.78 -9.17
N SER A 66 18.67 -23.00 -9.56
CA SER A 66 17.48 -23.30 -10.39
C SER A 66 16.14 -23.03 -9.69
N LYS A 67 16.14 -22.82 -8.38
CA LYS A 67 14.96 -22.49 -7.56
C LYS A 67 14.90 -21.02 -7.16
N VAL A 68 15.88 -20.20 -7.57
CA VAL A 68 15.90 -18.78 -7.20
C VAL A 68 14.76 -18.04 -7.91
N SER A 69 13.85 -17.53 -7.11
CA SER A 69 12.70 -16.78 -7.62
C SER A 69 13.13 -15.38 -8.07
N THR A 70 12.44 -14.82 -9.06
CA THR A 70 12.67 -13.45 -9.53
C THR A 70 11.74 -12.45 -8.85
N ARG A 71 11.14 -12.77 -7.69
CA ARG A 71 10.22 -11.85 -7.00
C ARG A 71 10.90 -10.52 -6.61
N LYS A 72 10.08 -9.48 -6.42
CA LYS A 72 10.51 -8.10 -6.08
C LYS A 72 11.54 -8.12 -4.95
N GLU A 73 11.32 -8.92 -3.90
CA GLU A 73 12.17 -8.94 -2.70
C GLU A 73 13.56 -9.54 -2.98
N ILE A 74 13.64 -10.58 -3.80
CA ILE A 74 14.93 -11.16 -4.21
C ILE A 74 15.66 -10.20 -5.13
N LEU A 75 14.97 -9.56 -6.07
CA LEU A 75 15.62 -8.59 -6.97
C LEU A 75 16.19 -7.39 -6.19
N TYR A 76 15.52 -6.90 -5.14
CA TYR A 76 16.08 -5.86 -4.29
C TYR A 76 17.37 -6.28 -3.58
N SER A 77 17.46 -7.51 -3.07
CA SER A 77 18.65 -7.94 -2.33
C SER A 77 19.91 -8.04 -3.20
N ILE A 78 19.73 -8.11 -4.52
CA ILE A 78 20.82 -8.18 -5.50
C ILE A 78 20.89 -6.95 -6.40
N ILE A 79 20.15 -5.88 -6.11
CA ILE A 79 20.01 -4.73 -7.02
C ILE A 79 21.34 -4.07 -7.36
N ASP A 80 22.26 -3.97 -6.41
CA ASP A 80 23.58 -3.35 -6.57
C ASP A 80 24.56 -4.21 -7.39
N ARG A 81 24.16 -5.42 -7.76
CA ARG A 81 25.03 -6.36 -8.49
C ARG A 81 25.06 -6.08 -9.98
N HIS A 82 23.97 -5.61 -10.56
CA HIS A 82 23.89 -5.32 -11.98
C HIS A 82 22.70 -4.41 -12.32
N GLU A 83 22.93 -3.42 -13.18
CA GLU A 83 21.91 -2.44 -13.62
C GLU A 83 20.65 -3.06 -14.24
N VAL A 84 20.80 -4.18 -14.95
CA VAL A 84 19.70 -4.96 -15.54
C VAL A 84 18.59 -5.29 -14.53
N ILE A 85 18.92 -5.44 -13.24
CA ILE A 85 17.97 -5.78 -12.20
C ILE A 85 17.01 -4.63 -11.96
N ALA A 86 17.54 -3.40 -11.83
CA ALA A 86 16.74 -2.20 -11.73
C ALA A 86 15.82 -2.04 -12.96
N LEU A 87 16.36 -2.27 -14.17
CA LEU A 87 15.60 -2.22 -15.42
C LEU A 87 14.46 -3.25 -15.48
N ILE A 88 14.69 -4.49 -15.03
CA ILE A 88 13.64 -5.52 -14.91
C ILE A 88 12.54 -5.07 -13.95
N MET A 89 12.91 -4.46 -12.82
CA MET A 89 11.95 -3.96 -11.84
C MET A 89 11.14 -2.77 -12.38
N CYS A 90 11.78 -1.84 -13.09
CA CYS A 90 11.14 -0.75 -13.83
C CYS A 90 10.13 -1.29 -14.85
N TYR A 91 10.53 -2.27 -15.66
CA TYR A 91 9.67 -2.90 -16.67
C TYR A 91 8.42 -3.53 -16.02
N ARG A 92 8.59 -4.36 -14.98
CA ARG A 92 7.48 -5.00 -14.26
C ARG A 92 6.55 -4.00 -13.57
N SER A 93 7.11 -2.94 -13.00
CA SER A 93 6.32 -1.85 -12.42
C SER A 93 5.44 -1.18 -13.48
N SER A 94 6.01 -0.87 -14.65
CA SER A 94 5.28 -0.22 -15.74
C SER A 94 4.17 -1.12 -16.33
N LEU A 95 4.39 -2.45 -16.41
CA LEU A 95 3.38 -3.41 -16.82
C LEU A 95 2.20 -3.40 -15.85
N LYS A 96 2.47 -3.47 -14.55
CA LYS A 96 1.43 -3.44 -13.53
C LYS A 96 0.56 -2.17 -13.61
N LEU A 97 1.18 -1.02 -13.89
CA LEU A 97 0.44 0.23 -14.13
C LEU A 97 -0.39 0.18 -15.41
N THR A 98 0.16 -0.35 -16.50
CA THR A 98 -0.59 -0.55 -17.75
C THR A 98 -1.80 -1.45 -17.54
N ASP A 99 -1.66 -2.58 -16.86
CA ASP A 99 -2.78 -3.48 -16.55
C ASP A 99 -3.84 -2.76 -15.71
N THR A 100 -3.41 -1.95 -14.74
CA THR A 100 -4.33 -1.14 -13.91
C THR A 100 -5.12 -0.16 -14.78
N ILE A 101 -4.45 0.62 -15.63
CA ILE A 101 -5.10 1.62 -16.48
C ILE A 101 -6.01 0.95 -17.53
N GLN A 102 -5.55 -0.16 -18.13
CA GLN A 102 -6.37 -0.94 -19.07
C GLN A 102 -7.58 -1.58 -18.39
N SER A 103 -7.47 -2.02 -17.13
CA SER A 103 -8.61 -2.55 -16.38
C SER A 103 -9.70 -1.50 -16.18
N ILE A 104 -9.29 -0.24 -15.98
CA ILE A 104 -10.20 0.90 -15.93
C ILE A 104 -10.87 1.05 -17.30
N GLN A 105 -10.10 1.06 -18.40
CA GLN A 105 -10.61 1.21 -19.78
C GLN A 105 -11.48 0.04 -20.30
N ARG A 106 -11.34 -1.16 -19.73
CA ARG A 106 -12.10 -2.37 -20.12
C ARG A 106 -13.32 -2.64 -19.26
N SER A 107 -13.54 -1.85 -18.21
CA SER A 107 -14.64 -2.07 -17.28
C SER A 107 -15.99 -2.08 -18.01
N THR A 108 -16.84 -3.05 -17.67
CA THR A 108 -18.12 -3.26 -18.38
C THR A 108 -19.17 -2.22 -18.03
N THR A 109 -18.94 -1.45 -16.96
CA THR A 109 -19.73 -0.27 -16.59
C THR A 109 -19.27 0.99 -17.33
N LEU A 110 -18.19 0.93 -18.12
CA LEU A 110 -17.82 1.99 -19.05
C LEU A 110 -18.73 1.98 -20.29
N SER A 111 -19.91 2.55 -20.16
CA SER A 111 -20.67 2.90 -21.37
C SER A 111 -21.85 3.80 -21.05
N GLN A 112 -21.63 4.88 -20.30
CA GLN A 112 -22.52 6.03 -20.40
C GLN A 112 -21.64 7.26 -20.66
N PHE A 113 -21.80 7.80 -21.87
CA PHE A 113 -21.18 9.05 -22.29
C PHE A 113 -22.20 10.14 -22.01
N HIS A 114 -21.84 11.11 -21.17
CA HIS A 114 -22.73 12.23 -20.94
C HIS A 114 -22.67 13.14 -22.17
N THR A 115 -23.68 13.08 -23.03
CA THR A 115 -23.68 13.80 -24.33
C THR A 115 -23.51 15.31 -24.19
N GLN A 116 -23.96 15.89 -23.07
CA GLN A 116 -23.85 17.32 -22.81
C GLN A 116 -22.50 17.76 -22.23
N SER A 117 -21.83 16.92 -21.44
CA SER A 117 -20.54 17.27 -20.81
C SER A 117 -19.34 16.62 -21.51
N GLN A 118 -19.59 15.70 -22.45
CA GLN A 118 -18.60 14.86 -23.12
C GLN A 118 -17.73 14.02 -22.17
N GLU A 119 -18.21 13.80 -20.95
CA GLU A 119 -17.49 13.05 -19.93
C GLU A 119 -17.84 11.56 -20.01
N THR A 120 -16.84 10.71 -19.75
CA THR A 120 -17.06 9.28 -19.53
C THR A 120 -17.14 9.04 -18.03
N PHE A 121 -18.13 8.27 -17.60
CA PHE A 121 -18.21 7.80 -16.22
C PHE A 121 -18.49 6.30 -16.13
N PHE A 122 -18.38 5.78 -14.92
CA PHE A 122 -18.78 4.43 -14.56
C PHE A 122 -19.46 4.40 -13.19
N TYR A 123 -20.20 3.33 -12.95
CA TYR A 123 -20.77 3.01 -11.64
C TYR A 123 -20.02 1.82 -11.04
N PRO A 124 -19.13 2.02 -10.05
CA PRO A 124 -18.44 0.89 -9.43
C PRO A 124 -19.45 -0.03 -8.75
N LYS A 125 -19.27 -1.34 -8.93
CA LYS A 125 -20.04 -2.33 -8.18
C LYS A 125 -19.40 -2.52 -6.82
N ILE A 126 -20.23 -2.64 -5.78
CA ILE A 126 -19.77 -2.75 -4.39
C ILE A 126 -20.22 -4.11 -3.85
N SER A 127 -19.27 -4.88 -3.32
CA SER A 127 -19.54 -6.10 -2.57
C SER A 127 -19.33 -5.85 -1.08
N GLN A 128 -20.38 -6.10 -0.30
CA GLN A 128 -20.37 -5.98 1.16
C GLN A 128 -20.01 -7.29 1.87
N THR A 129 -20.12 -8.43 1.18
CA THR A 129 -20.03 -9.78 1.76
C THR A 129 -18.76 -10.54 1.38
N GLN A 130 -18.03 -10.10 0.36
CA GLN A 130 -16.87 -10.84 -0.17
C GLN A 130 -15.61 -10.74 0.70
N SER A 131 -15.46 -9.67 1.48
CA SER A 131 -14.29 -9.51 2.36
C SER A 131 -14.44 -10.27 3.66
N SER A 132 -13.45 -11.11 3.99
CA SER A 132 -13.38 -11.82 5.27
C SER A 132 -13.17 -10.90 6.48
N THR A 133 -12.69 -9.67 6.27
CA THR A 133 -12.55 -8.63 7.30
C THR A 133 -13.73 -7.67 7.33
N GLY A 134 -14.75 -7.88 6.49
CA GLY A 134 -15.91 -7.00 6.41
C GLY A 134 -15.66 -5.68 5.69
N ARG A 135 -14.50 -5.46 5.06
CA ARG A 135 -14.25 -4.29 4.18
C ARG A 135 -15.21 -4.28 2.98
N LEU A 136 -15.59 -3.09 2.53
CA LEU A 136 -16.25 -2.93 1.23
C LEU A 136 -15.24 -3.19 0.11
N ILE A 137 -15.62 -4.02 -0.86
CA ILE A 137 -14.82 -4.30 -2.05
C ILE A 137 -15.48 -3.64 -3.25
N TYR A 138 -14.73 -2.83 -3.98
CA TYR A 138 -15.18 -2.20 -5.21
C TYR A 138 -14.61 -2.98 -6.39
N PHE A 139 -15.46 -3.31 -7.37
CA PHE A 139 -15.08 -4.03 -8.56
C PHE A 139 -15.74 -3.43 -9.80
N ASP A 140 -15.12 -3.68 -10.95
CA ASP A 140 -15.58 -3.22 -12.26
C ASP A 140 -15.76 -1.68 -12.32
N PRO A 141 -14.64 -0.91 -12.27
CA PRO A 141 -13.24 -1.32 -12.11
C PRO A 141 -12.81 -1.42 -10.62
N PRO A 142 -11.74 -2.18 -10.31
CA PRO A 142 -11.25 -2.35 -8.94
C PRO A 142 -10.43 -1.13 -8.48
N LEU A 143 -11.09 0.01 -8.30
CA LEU A 143 -10.45 1.30 -7.96
C LEU A 143 -9.57 1.24 -6.71
N GLN A 144 -9.91 0.36 -5.76
CA GLN A 144 -9.12 0.14 -4.54
C GLN A 144 -7.72 -0.43 -4.81
N LEU A 145 -7.50 -1.04 -5.96
CA LEU A 145 -6.21 -1.60 -6.38
C LEU A 145 -5.37 -0.60 -7.19
N MET A 146 -5.85 0.63 -7.41
CA MET A 146 -5.10 1.64 -8.15
C MET A 146 -3.82 2.03 -7.40
N ALA A 147 -2.70 1.82 -8.08
CA ALA A 147 -1.38 2.13 -7.57
C ALA A 147 -1.23 3.62 -7.25
N ASN A 148 -0.44 3.92 -6.21
CA ASN A 148 0.05 5.27 -5.94
C ASN A 148 0.90 5.77 -7.12
N PRO A 149 1.04 7.09 -7.28
CA PRO A 149 1.87 7.68 -8.34
C PRO A 149 3.27 7.07 -8.37
N LYS A 150 3.78 6.84 -9.58
CA LYS A 150 5.16 6.40 -9.83
C LYS A 150 5.87 7.42 -10.68
N TYR A 151 7.13 7.63 -10.38
CA TYR A 151 8.03 8.49 -11.13
C TYR A 151 8.97 7.62 -11.95
N TYR A 152 9.19 8.01 -13.20
CA TYR A 152 10.06 7.32 -14.14
C TYR A 152 11.01 8.32 -14.76
N VAL A 153 12.28 7.91 -14.89
CA VAL A 153 13.33 8.75 -15.46
C VAL A 153 13.63 8.27 -16.88
N LEU A 154 13.61 9.21 -17.81
CA LEU A 154 14.04 9.10 -19.20
C LEU A 154 15.32 9.92 -19.34
N ASP A 155 16.47 9.30 -19.16
CA ASP A 155 17.72 9.96 -19.51
C ASP A 155 18.59 9.09 -20.41
N GLY A 156 19.36 9.77 -21.25
CA GLY A 156 20.01 9.32 -22.47
C GLY A 156 20.42 7.85 -22.45
N LEU A 157 19.76 7.07 -23.31
CA LEU A 157 20.23 5.76 -23.78
C LEU A 157 21.44 5.91 -24.71
N ASP A 158 22.41 6.73 -24.32
CA ASP A 158 23.68 6.89 -25.01
C ASP A 158 24.81 6.21 -24.20
N LYS A 159 25.64 5.48 -24.93
CA LYS A 159 26.37 4.28 -24.48
C LYS A 159 27.58 4.51 -23.55
N GLN A 160 27.64 5.58 -22.76
CA GLN A 160 28.80 5.85 -21.89
C GLN A 160 28.50 6.30 -20.45
N GLN A 161 27.24 6.48 -20.04
CA GLN A 161 26.93 7.16 -18.76
C GLN A 161 25.88 6.47 -17.86
N PHE A 162 25.72 5.16 -17.89
CA PHE A 162 24.82 4.48 -16.94
C PHE A 162 25.43 4.32 -15.54
N LYS A 163 25.60 5.43 -14.83
CA LYS A 163 25.47 5.50 -13.37
C LYS A 163 24.15 6.21 -13.11
N THR A 164 23.19 5.50 -12.50
CA THR A 164 21.84 5.94 -12.08
C THR A 164 20.70 5.73 -13.09
N CYS A 165 20.41 4.45 -13.40
CA CYS A 165 19.04 4.08 -13.76
C CYS A 165 18.17 4.22 -12.49
N VAL A 166 17.43 5.32 -12.37
CA VAL A 166 16.58 5.59 -11.20
C VAL A 166 15.38 4.66 -11.24
N MET A 167 15.23 3.84 -10.19
CA MET A 167 14.09 2.97 -9.96
C MET A 167 12.75 3.73 -10.01
N PRO A 168 11.60 3.07 -10.18
CA PRO A 168 10.33 3.65 -9.75
C PRO A 168 10.44 3.96 -8.26
N ILE A 169 10.58 5.25 -7.94
CA ILE A 169 10.67 5.70 -6.56
C ILE A 169 9.25 5.65 -5.99
N ASP A 170 9.03 4.78 -5.00
CA ASP A 170 7.74 4.66 -4.29
C ASP A 170 7.44 5.93 -3.46
N GLU A 171 8.47 6.66 -3.01
CA GLU A 171 8.41 7.95 -2.28
C GLU A 171 9.59 8.86 -2.69
N VAL A 172 9.33 9.93 -3.47
CA VAL A 172 10.37 10.92 -3.80
C VAL A 172 10.44 11.90 -2.64
N PHE A 173 11.56 11.94 -1.92
CA PHE A 173 11.82 13.03 -0.96
C PHE A 173 11.86 14.35 -1.72
N ASP A 174 11.20 15.40 -1.20
CA ASP A 174 11.04 16.68 -1.90
C ASP A 174 12.40 17.27 -2.37
N ASP A 175 13.46 17.07 -1.58
CA ASP A 175 14.84 17.48 -1.91
C ASP A 175 15.44 16.73 -3.11
N PHE A 176 15.05 15.46 -3.30
CA PHE A 176 15.51 14.62 -4.41
C PHE A 176 14.81 14.99 -5.72
N LYS A 177 13.54 15.43 -5.65
CA LYS A 177 12.75 15.89 -6.81
C LYS A 177 13.37 17.12 -7.47
N ALA A 178 13.79 18.10 -6.67
CA ALA A 178 14.42 19.34 -7.15
C ALA A 178 15.79 19.13 -7.81
N THR A 179 16.48 18.03 -7.48
CA THR A 179 17.77 17.66 -8.08
C THR A 179 17.56 16.89 -9.38
N ILE A 180 16.62 15.95 -9.38
CA ILE A 180 16.28 15.13 -10.55
C ILE A 180 15.72 15.99 -11.69
N ASP A 181 14.79 16.92 -11.41
CA ASP A 181 14.15 17.75 -12.44
C ASP A 181 15.14 18.71 -13.16
N LYS A 182 16.35 18.90 -12.61
CA LYS A 182 17.40 19.74 -13.22
C LYS A 182 18.32 19.00 -14.19
N GLU A 183 18.49 17.69 -14.01
CA GLU A 183 19.47 16.90 -14.78
C GLU A 183 18.82 15.82 -15.65
N PHE A 184 17.60 15.38 -15.34
CA PHE A 184 16.97 14.23 -15.99
C PHE A 184 15.56 14.57 -16.52
N THR A 185 15.13 13.97 -17.64
CA THR A 185 13.72 14.06 -18.04
C THR A 185 12.90 13.08 -17.22
N VAL A 186 12.01 13.57 -16.37
CA VAL A 186 11.16 12.73 -15.51
C VAL A 186 9.71 12.84 -15.87
N PHE A 187 9.03 11.71 -15.92
CA PHE A 187 7.59 11.66 -16.08
C PHE A 187 6.94 10.93 -14.90
N GLN A 188 5.81 11.47 -14.47
CA GLN A 188 5.00 10.89 -13.41
C GLN A 188 3.80 10.17 -14.02
N VAL A 189 3.54 8.94 -13.60
CA VAL A 189 2.34 8.20 -13.95
C VAL A 189 1.51 7.97 -12.70
N SER A 190 0.30 8.52 -12.69
CA SER A 190 -0.68 8.34 -11.63
C SER A 190 -2.01 7.86 -12.23
N PRO A 191 -2.33 6.56 -12.16
CA PRO A 191 -3.62 6.06 -12.63
C PRO A 191 -4.81 6.73 -11.93
N ARG A 192 -4.66 7.10 -10.65
CA ARG A 192 -5.67 7.81 -9.87
C ARG A 192 -6.01 9.18 -10.46
N SER A 193 -5.02 9.85 -11.04
CA SER A 193 -5.23 11.18 -11.62
C SER A 193 -6.10 11.20 -12.88
N CYS A 194 -6.48 10.03 -13.41
CA CYS A 194 -7.49 9.89 -14.44
C CYS A 194 -8.91 9.99 -13.88
N VAL A 195 -9.11 9.82 -12.56
CA VAL A 195 -10.40 10.03 -11.91
C VAL A 195 -10.53 11.51 -11.55
N VAL A 196 -11.57 12.14 -12.08
CA VAL A 196 -11.81 13.59 -11.99
C VAL A 196 -13.19 13.89 -11.42
N PRO A 197 -13.38 15.00 -10.70
CA PRO A 197 -14.70 15.45 -10.28
C PRO A 197 -15.48 16.03 -11.47
N HIS A 198 -16.79 16.16 -11.33
CA HIS A 198 -17.62 16.88 -12.30
C HIS A 198 -17.24 18.37 -12.33
N SER A 199 -17.61 19.05 -13.42
CA SER A 199 -17.40 20.48 -13.58
C SER A 199 -17.87 21.29 -12.36
N LYS A 200 -17.04 22.23 -11.89
CA LYS A 200 -17.26 23.07 -10.70
C LYS A 200 -17.33 22.31 -9.37
N ARG A 201 -16.82 21.08 -9.33
CA ARG A 201 -16.69 20.26 -8.13
C ARG A 201 -15.24 19.89 -7.89
N LYS A 202 -14.96 19.46 -6.67
CA LYS A 202 -13.65 18.99 -6.21
C LYS A 202 -13.82 17.75 -5.35
N PHE A 203 -12.75 16.96 -5.21
CA PHE A 203 -12.73 15.87 -4.26
C PHE A 203 -12.35 16.37 -2.88
N LEU A 204 -13.10 15.90 -1.87
CA LEU A 204 -12.76 15.98 -0.46
C LEU A 204 -12.35 14.58 -0.01
N LYS A 205 -11.08 14.41 0.35
CA LYS A 205 -10.54 13.17 0.91
C LYS A 205 -10.35 13.35 2.40
N ILE A 206 -10.87 12.41 3.18
CA ILE A 206 -10.70 12.41 4.63
C ILE A 206 -10.14 11.05 5.04
N ASP A 207 -8.93 11.08 5.60
CA ASP A 207 -8.17 9.89 5.96
C ASP A 207 -7.97 9.77 7.46
N PHE A 208 -8.16 8.59 8.03
CA PHE A 208 -7.84 8.33 9.44
C PHE A 208 -6.32 8.18 9.63
N SER A 209 -5.74 9.05 10.45
CA SER A 209 -4.31 9.04 10.75
C SER A 209 -3.93 7.83 11.62
N GLN A 210 -3.12 6.92 11.06
CA GLN A 210 -2.61 5.72 11.75
C GLN A 210 -3.73 4.81 12.30
N PHE A 211 -4.82 4.67 11.54
CA PHE A 211 -6.07 4.08 12.02
C PHE A 211 -5.91 2.70 12.65
N GLU A 212 -5.30 1.75 11.94
CA GLU A 212 -5.13 0.38 12.44
C GLU A 212 -4.20 0.30 13.66
N LEU A 213 -3.19 1.17 13.76
CA LEU A 213 -2.30 1.21 14.93
C LEU A 213 -3.00 1.77 16.17
N ARG A 214 -3.89 2.75 16.00
CA ARG A 214 -4.73 3.25 17.09
C ARG A 214 -5.68 2.16 17.59
N ILE A 215 -6.30 1.43 16.67
CA ILE A 215 -7.17 0.29 17.02
C ILE A 215 -6.36 -0.82 17.73
N PHE A 216 -5.16 -1.10 17.24
CA PHE A 216 -4.25 -2.03 17.90
C PHE A 216 -3.91 -1.59 19.33
N ALA A 217 -3.58 -0.31 19.54
CA ALA A 217 -3.33 0.26 20.87
C ALA A 217 -4.54 0.12 21.82
N HIS A 218 -5.75 0.31 21.29
CA HIS A 218 -6.99 0.08 22.05
C HIS A 218 -7.14 -1.36 22.53
N PHE A 219 -6.94 -2.34 21.64
CA PHE A 219 -7.06 -3.76 22.01
C PHE A 219 -5.90 -4.26 22.87
N ALA A 220 -4.69 -3.73 22.65
CA ALA A 220 -3.52 -4.07 23.44
C ALA A 220 -3.60 -3.52 24.88
N ASP A 221 -4.38 -2.46 25.08
CA ASP A 221 -4.61 -1.80 26.37
C ASP A 221 -3.32 -1.36 27.08
N ASP A 222 -2.34 -0.93 26.29
CA ASP A 222 -1.06 -0.44 26.79
C ASP A 222 -1.18 1.06 27.11
N GLN A 223 -1.06 1.43 28.39
CA GLN A 223 -1.27 2.82 28.83
C GLN A 223 -0.28 3.81 28.23
N GLN A 224 0.98 3.39 28.02
CA GLN A 224 2.00 4.24 27.43
C GLN A 224 1.71 4.45 25.94
N LEU A 225 1.35 3.39 25.22
CA LEU A 225 0.99 3.49 23.80
C LEU A 225 -0.29 4.32 23.60
N ILE A 226 -1.30 4.13 24.46
CA ILE A 226 -2.53 4.92 24.46
C ILE A 226 -2.22 6.40 24.67
N LYS A 227 -1.35 6.73 25.65
CA LYS A 227 -0.91 8.09 25.90
C LYS A 227 -0.24 8.70 24.67
N ILE A 228 0.71 7.99 24.07
CA ILE A 228 1.42 8.43 22.85
C ILE A 228 0.44 8.77 21.72
N PHE A 229 -0.59 7.95 21.49
CA PHE A 229 -1.58 8.23 20.45
C PHE A 229 -2.57 9.36 20.81
N ASN A 230 -2.75 9.66 22.10
CA ASN A 230 -3.64 10.72 22.58
C ASN A 230 -3.00 12.10 22.64
N ASP A 231 -1.67 12.16 22.57
CA ASP A 231 -0.90 13.39 22.44
C ASP A 231 -1.03 14.01 21.03
N ASP A 232 -0.67 15.28 20.93
CA ASP A 232 -0.68 16.05 19.68
C ASP A 232 0.65 16.03 18.90
N VAL A 233 1.60 15.21 19.36
CA VAL A 233 2.90 14.99 18.72
C VAL A 233 2.83 13.76 17.79
N ASP A 234 3.68 13.71 16.76
CA ASP A 234 3.82 12.50 15.92
C ASP A 234 4.16 11.28 16.80
N PRO A 235 3.30 10.25 16.85
CA PRO A 235 3.51 9.08 17.71
C PRO A 235 4.80 8.36 17.35
N PHE A 236 5.20 8.33 16.08
CA PHE A 236 6.45 7.66 15.67
C PHE A 236 7.68 8.44 16.11
N GLN A 237 7.61 9.77 16.16
CA GLN A 237 8.70 10.59 16.68
C GLN A 237 8.86 10.38 18.19
N GLN A 238 7.75 10.33 18.94
CA GLN A 238 7.78 10.04 20.37
C GLN A 238 8.38 8.66 20.64
N ILE A 239 7.92 7.62 19.95
CA ILE A 239 8.45 6.25 20.09
C ILE A 239 9.93 6.21 19.72
N ALA A 240 10.30 6.81 18.59
CA ALA A 240 11.68 6.85 18.09
C ALA A 240 12.64 7.47 19.10
N SER A 241 12.23 8.56 19.77
CA SER A 241 13.02 9.19 20.82
C SER A 241 13.24 8.28 22.04
N GLN A 242 12.24 7.49 22.43
CA GLN A 242 12.33 6.58 23.58
C GLN A 242 13.20 5.35 23.30
N ILE A 243 13.24 4.87 22.04
CA ILE A 243 14.04 3.69 21.66
C ILE A 243 15.39 4.05 21.00
N ASN A 244 15.71 5.34 20.91
CA ASN A 244 16.87 5.92 20.23
C ASN A 244 17.02 5.40 18.79
N CYS A 245 16.01 5.65 17.96
CA CYS A 245 15.96 5.22 16.56
C CYS A 245 15.48 6.34 15.63
N ASN A 246 15.62 6.14 14.32
CA ASN A 246 15.06 7.03 13.31
C ASN A 246 13.55 6.83 13.17
N ARG A 247 12.80 7.94 13.06
CA ARG A 247 11.33 7.96 12.95
C ARG A 247 10.76 7.08 11.84
N ASP A 248 11.36 7.05 10.66
CA ASP A 248 10.86 6.25 9.53
C ASP A 248 11.18 4.75 9.68
N LEU A 249 12.31 4.41 10.31
CA LEU A 249 12.58 3.03 10.70
C LEU A 249 11.61 2.57 11.79
N THR A 250 11.37 3.40 12.81
CA THR A 250 10.38 3.13 13.86
C THR A 250 8.97 2.93 13.30
N LYS A 251 8.51 3.82 12.41
CA LYS A 251 7.21 3.68 11.73
C LYS A 251 7.09 2.33 11.05
N ARG A 252 8.09 1.95 10.24
CA ARG A 252 8.12 0.66 9.55
C ARG A 252 8.10 -0.52 10.53
N CYS A 253 8.86 -0.46 11.62
CA CYS A 253 8.85 -1.48 12.68
C CYS A 253 7.49 -1.61 13.38
N CYS A 254 6.79 -0.50 13.66
CA CYS A 254 5.46 -0.54 14.28
C CYS A 254 4.42 -1.22 13.38
N TYR A 255 4.39 -0.88 12.09
CA TYR A 255 3.51 -1.57 11.14
C TYR A 255 3.92 -3.03 10.92
N ALA A 256 5.22 -3.33 10.88
CA ALA A 256 5.72 -4.70 10.82
C ALA A 256 5.29 -5.53 12.04
N TYR A 257 5.29 -4.94 13.22
CA TYR A 257 4.80 -5.58 14.44
C TYR A 257 3.31 -5.92 14.30
N LEU A 258 2.49 -4.94 13.87
CA LEU A 258 1.06 -5.13 13.65
C LEU A 258 0.77 -6.27 12.67
N TYR A 259 1.48 -6.31 11.53
CA TYR A 259 1.27 -7.30 10.48
C TYR A 259 2.03 -8.63 10.66
N GLY A 260 2.91 -8.70 11.66
CA GLY A 260 3.77 -9.85 11.99
C GLY A 260 5.19 -9.73 11.41
N ALA A 261 6.18 -9.82 12.29
CA ALA A 261 7.61 -9.53 12.05
C ALA A 261 8.26 -10.19 10.81
N ARG A 262 7.75 -11.34 10.33
CA ARG A 262 8.33 -12.07 9.18
C ARG A 262 8.05 -11.42 7.83
N ALA A 263 7.06 -10.54 7.71
CA ALA A 263 6.85 -9.75 6.48
C ALA A 263 7.95 -8.69 6.29
N PHE A 264 8.54 -8.24 7.40
CA PHE A 264 9.53 -7.17 7.42
C PHE A 264 10.96 -7.68 7.16
N SER A 265 11.29 -8.88 7.67
CA SER A 265 12.56 -9.56 7.38
C SER A 265 12.79 -9.81 5.89
N ILE A 266 11.71 -9.92 5.12
CA ILE A 266 11.76 -10.12 3.66
C ILE A 266 11.87 -8.76 2.92
N SER A 267 11.27 -7.69 3.46
CA SER A 267 11.23 -6.36 2.81
C SER A 267 12.55 -5.57 2.84
N LEU A 268 13.50 -5.97 3.70
CA LEU A 268 14.73 -5.21 3.97
C LEU A 268 16.01 -5.84 3.38
N GLY A 269 15.88 -6.91 2.59
CA GLY A 269 16.89 -7.33 1.60
C GLY A 269 18.29 -7.72 2.09
N SER A 270 18.61 -7.67 3.40
CA SER A 270 19.95 -7.98 3.90
C SER A 270 19.93 -8.65 5.28
N ASN A 271 20.81 -9.64 5.48
CA ASN A 271 20.99 -10.31 6.78
C ASN A 271 21.46 -9.34 7.89
N GLN A 272 22.16 -8.25 7.54
CA GLN A 272 22.62 -7.24 8.50
C GLN A 272 21.49 -6.37 9.06
N GLN A 273 20.41 -6.14 8.29
CA GLN A 273 19.26 -5.38 8.79
C GLN A 273 18.37 -6.22 9.71
N GLN A 274 18.39 -7.56 9.59
CA GLN A 274 17.57 -8.44 10.43
C GLN A 274 17.89 -8.34 11.93
N SER A 275 19.17 -8.30 12.30
CA SER A 275 19.57 -8.19 13.71
C SER A 275 19.14 -6.85 14.33
N GLN A 276 19.20 -5.76 13.57
CA GLN A 276 18.72 -4.44 13.99
C GLN A 276 17.21 -4.43 14.22
N ILE A 277 16.45 -5.10 13.35
CA ILE A 277 15.00 -5.24 13.47
C ILE A 277 14.64 -6.01 14.75
N ASP A 278 15.30 -7.13 15.00
CA ASP A 278 15.01 -7.97 16.17
C ASP A 278 15.31 -7.20 17.48
N GLN A 279 16.40 -6.42 17.49
CA GLN A 279 16.71 -5.50 18.60
C GLN A 279 15.64 -4.41 18.78
N LEU A 280 15.13 -3.83 17.68
CA LEU A 280 14.06 -2.83 17.75
C LEU A 280 12.74 -3.43 18.25
N ILE A 281 12.38 -4.63 17.82
CA ILE A 281 11.20 -5.35 18.31
C ILE A 281 11.35 -5.65 19.81
N ALA A 282 12.55 -6.03 20.27
CA ALA A 282 12.82 -6.23 21.69
C ALA A 282 12.63 -4.93 22.50
N LYS A 283 13.17 -3.80 22.01
CA LYS A 283 12.97 -2.49 22.64
C LYS A 283 11.49 -2.08 22.67
N LEU A 284 10.74 -2.32 21.59
CA LEU A 284 9.29 -2.05 21.55
C LEU A 284 8.52 -2.90 22.56
N ASN A 285 8.86 -4.18 22.69
CA ASN A 285 8.23 -5.06 23.69
C ASN A 285 8.56 -4.63 25.13
N GLN A 286 9.76 -4.11 25.37
CA GLN A 286 10.12 -3.54 26.68
C GLN A 286 9.36 -2.25 26.96
N LEU A 287 9.17 -1.41 25.94
CA LEU A 287 8.45 -0.15 26.05
C LEU A 287 6.94 -0.36 26.22
N PHE A 288 6.39 -1.39 25.57
CA PHE A 288 4.96 -1.70 25.55
C PHE A 288 4.73 -3.16 25.97
N PRO A 289 4.88 -3.49 27.26
CA PRO A 289 4.79 -4.87 27.75
C PRO A 289 3.40 -5.48 27.52
N SER A 290 2.34 -4.66 27.50
CA SER A 290 0.96 -5.16 27.32
C SER A 290 0.69 -5.71 25.92
N LEU A 291 1.52 -5.39 24.92
CA LEU A 291 1.37 -5.93 23.57
C LEU A 291 1.49 -7.46 23.55
N GLN A 292 2.46 -8.01 24.29
CA GLN A 292 2.64 -9.47 24.36
C GLN A 292 1.45 -10.13 25.08
N ASN A 293 0.95 -9.51 26.14
CA ASN A 293 -0.23 -9.99 26.87
C ASN A 293 -1.46 -10.05 25.96
N PHE A 294 -1.64 -9.06 25.09
CA PHE A 294 -2.73 -9.07 24.10
C PHE A 294 -2.59 -10.22 23.11
N VAL A 295 -1.41 -10.43 22.53
CA VAL A 295 -1.17 -11.54 21.59
C VAL A 295 -1.43 -12.90 22.27
N GLN A 296 -0.98 -13.07 23.52
CA GLN A 296 -1.25 -14.29 24.30
C GLN A 296 -2.74 -14.51 24.58
N LYS A 297 -3.50 -13.46 24.91
CA LYS A 297 -4.95 -13.54 25.09
C LYS A 297 -5.66 -13.96 23.79
N VAL A 298 -5.22 -13.42 22.65
CA VAL A 298 -5.75 -13.79 21.33
C VAL A 298 -5.45 -15.26 21.03
N GLU A 299 -4.23 -15.73 21.33
CA GLU A 299 -3.84 -17.13 21.16
C GLU A 299 -4.73 -18.06 21.99
N GLN A 300 -4.91 -17.78 23.28
CA GLN A 300 -5.75 -18.57 24.18
C GLN A 300 -7.21 -18.61 23.71
N LYS A 301 -7.76 -17.48 23.28
CA LYS A 301 -9.12 -17.41 22.70
C LYS A 301 -9.21 -18.26 21.43
N LEU A 302 -8.21 -18.19 20.56
CA LEU A 302 -8.24 -18.93 19.31
C LEU A 302 -8.14 -20.44 19.53
N GLN A 303 -7.37 -20.88 20.53
CA GLN A 303 -7.28 -22.29 20.91
C GLN A 303 -8.59 -22.86 21.47
N SER A 304 -9.44 -22.03 22.08
CA SER A 304 -10.70 -22.48 22.69
C SER A 304 -11.90 -22.43 21.75
N CYS A 305 -11.93 -21.53 20.77
CA CYS A 305 -13.12 -21.32 19.94
C CYS A 305 -12.87 -21.21 18.43
N ASP A 306 -11.63 -21.24 17.95
CA ASP A 306 -11.26 -21.15 16.52
C ASP A 306 -11.83 -19.92 15.77
N TYR A 307 -12.22 -18.86 16.48
CA TYR A 307 -12.63 -17.58 15.89
C TYR A 307 -12.11 -16.37 16.66
N VAL A 308 -12.06 -15.24 15.97
CA VAL A 308 -11.87 -13.92 16.57
C VAL A 308 -13.02 -13.00 16.23
N GLU A 309 -13.15 -11.91 16.98
CA GLU A 309 -14.21 -10.92 16.85
C GLU A 309 -13.64 -9.53 16.64
N SER A 310 -14.37 -8.70 15.88
CA SER A 310 -14.14 -7.26 15.82
C SER A 310 -14.74 -6.54 17.03
N ILE A 311 -14.53 -5.22 17.09
CA ILE A 311 -15.08 -4.32 18.11
C ILE A 311 -16.63 -4.37 18.22
N PHE A 312 -17.33 -4.66 17.13
CA PHE A 312 -18.80 -4.81 17.11
C PHE A 312 -19.25 -6.28 17.00
N GLY A 313 -18.37 -7.23 17.30
CA GLY A 313 -18.73 -8.65 17.41
C GLY A 313 -18.79 -9.42 16.09
N ARG A 314 -18.25 -8.87 14.98
CA ARG A 314 -18.13 -9.61 13.72
C ARG A 314 -17.16 -10.77 13.91
N LYS A 315 -17.62 -12.00 13.73
CA LYS A 315 -16.81 -13.21 13.87
C LYS A 315 -16.11 -13.59 12.57
N ARG A 316 -14.85 -13.99 12.66
CA ARG A 316 -14.12 -14.68 11.59
C ARG A 316 -13.48 -15.94 12.15
N GLN A 317 -13.77 -17.07 11.53
CA GLN A 317 -13.14 -18.34 11.86
C GLN A 317 -11.68 -18.36 11.37
N ILE A 318 -10.77 -18.80 12.23
CA ILE A 318 -9.34 -18.94 11.92
C ILE A 318 -8.88 -20.26 12.54
N ILE A 319 -8.61 -21.23 11.66
CA ILE A 319 -8.22 -22.58 12.05
C ILE A 319 -6.69 -22.66 12.11
N GLY A 320 -6.16 -23.48 13.03
CA GLY A 320 -4.74 -23.82 13.08
C GLY A 320 -4.03 -23.43 14.37
N ALA A 321 -4.73 -22.82 15.32
CA ALA A 321 -4.18 -22.46 16.63
C ALA A 321 -3.68 -23.66 17.45
N ASN A 322 -4.35 -24.81 17.29
CA ASN A 322 -4.01 -26.09 17.93
C ASN A 322 -3.18 -27.01 17.03
N SER A 323 -2.65 -26.51 15.90
CA SER A 323 -1.83 -27.33 15.00
C SER A 323 -0.53 -27.77 15.67
N LYS A 324 -0.13 -29.02 15.41
CA LYS A 324 1.19 -29.54 15.82
C LYS A 324 2.35 -28.84 15.10
N TYR A 325 2.07 -28.20 13.96
CA TYR A 325 3.07 -27.48 13.17
C TYR A 325 3.16 -26.02 13.61
N LEU A 326 4.33 -25.64 14.12
CA LEU A 326 4.58 -24.29 14.63
C LEU A 326 4.28 -23.19 13.60
N GLU A 327 4.61 -23.42 12.33
CA GLU A 327 4.36 -22.45 11.25
C GLU A 327 2.87 -22.17 11.05
N VAL A 328 2.04 -23.22 11.09
CA VAL A 328 0.59 -23.12 10.97
C VAL A 328 0.02 -22.35 12.17
N LYS A 329 0.48 -22.68 13.38
CA LYS A 329 0.07 -21.99 14.60
C LYS A 329 0.41 -20.50 14.56
N GLN A 330 1.65 -20.15 14.20
CA GLN A 330 2.07 -18.76 14.07
C GLN A 330 1.32 -18.03 12.96
N SER A 331 1.00 -18.69 11.85
CA SER A 331 0.20 -18.12 10.77
C SER A 331 -1.23 -17.82 11.22
N ALA A 332 -1.87 -18.75 11.92
CA ALA A 332 -3.19 -18.57 12.50
C ALA A 332 -3.20 -17.39 13.49
N LEU A 333 -2.21 -17.30 14.39
CA LEU A 333 -2.10 -16.22 15.36
C LEU A 333 -1.91 -14.84 14.70
N ARG A 334 -1.04 -14.74 13.67
CA ARG A 334 -0.90 -13.51 12.87
C ARG A 334 -2.20 -13.12 12.18
N SER A 335 -2.86 -14.09 11.56
CA SER A 335 -4.16 -13.88 10.90
C SER A 335 -5.20 -13.37 11.90
N ALA A 336 -5.20 -13.89 13.13
CA ALA A 336 -6.11 -13.49 14.19
C ALA A 336 -5.89 -12.04 14.64
N VAL A 337 -4.65 -11.67 14.99
CA VAL A 337 -4.32 -10.29 15.38
C VAL A 337 -4.66 -9.30 14.26
N ASN A 338 -4.27 -9.62 13.02
CA ASN A 338 -4.61 -8.81 11.84
C ASN A 338 -6.12 -8.67 11.65
N THR A 339 -6.86 -9.77 11.81
CA THR A 339 -8.31 -9.76 11.64
C THR A 339 -9.00 -8.89 12.67
N ILE A 340 -8.58 -8.94 13.94
CA ILE A 340 -9.16 -8.12 15.01
C ILE A 340 -9.02 -6.64 14.65
N CYS A 341 -7.82 -6.20 14.27
CA CYS A 341 -7.55 -4.80 13.92
C CYS A 341 -8.27 -4.39 12.63
N GLN A 342 -8.13 -5.16 11.55
CA GLN A 342 -8.68 -4.81 10.24
C GLN A 342 -10.22 -4.88 10.20
N SER A 343 -10.82 -5.86 10.88
CA SER A 343 -12.28 -5.97 10.94
C SER A 343 -12.88 -4.86 11.79
N SER A 344 -12.23 -4.51 12.91
CA SER A 344 -12.66 -3.38 13.73
C SER A 344 -12.50 -2.06 12.99
N ALA A 345 -11.42 -1.89 12.22
CA ALA A 345 -11.25 -0.74 11.34
C ALA A 345 -12.38 -0.65 10.30
N ALA A 346 -12.72 -1.77 9.65
CA ALA A 346 -13.82 -1.81 8.69
C ALA A 346 -15.17 -1.46 9.33
N ASP A 347 -15.43 -1.95 10.53
CA ASP A 347 -16.66 -1.69 11.27
C ASP A 347 -16.77 -0.21 11.68
N LEU A 348 -15.70 0.38 12.22
CA LEU A 348 -15.62 1.80 12.58
C LEU A 348 -15.71 2.72 11.36
N CYS A 349 -15.05 2.37 10.25
CA CYS A 349 -15.21 3.10 8.98
C CYS A 349 -16.66 3.09 8.52
N LYS A 350 -17.35 1.94 8.55
CA LYS A 350 -18.77 1.88 8.17
C LYS A 350 -19.66 2.73 9.08
N LEU A 351 -19.37 2.74 10.38
CA LEU A 351 -20.09 3.60 11.32
C LEU A 351 -19.87 5.09 11.01
N ALA A 352 -18.62 5.49 10.77
CA ALA A 352 -18.29 6.85 10.33
C ALA A 352 -19.01 7.22 9.02
N MET A 353 -19.04 6.32 8.04
CA MET A 353 -19.79 6.52 6.79
C MET A 353 -21.28 6.76 7.04
N MET A 354 -21.90 5.97 7.92
CA MET A 354 -23.31 6.13 8.27
C MET A 354 -23.58 7.46 8.97
N ARG A 355 -22.72 7.87 9.91
CA ARG A 355 -22.84 9.15 10.64
C ARG A 355 -22.69 10.34 9.71
N VAL A 356 -21.67 10.32 8.84
CA VAL A 356 -21.47 11.37 7.83
C VAL A 356 -22.70 11.46 6.92
N ARG A 357 -23.22 10.33 6.43
CA ARG A 357 -24.43 10.31 5.60
C ARG A 357 -25.66 10.87 6.32
N GLN A 358 -25.81 10.61 7.62
CA GLN A 358 -26.93 11.08 8.42
C GLN A 358 -26.85 12.59 8.67
N GLN A 359 -25.66 13.12 8.98
CA GLN A 359 -25.45 14.53 9.33
C GLN A 359 -25.33 15.44 8.10
N PHE A 360 -24.70 14.96 7.02
CA PHE A 360 -24.51 15.70 5.78
C PHE A 360 -25.35 15.09 4.65
N LYS A 361 -26.67 15.31 4.71
CA LYS A 361 -27.59 14.89 3.65
C LYS A 361 -27.20 15.56 2.33
N GLY A 362 -27.01 14.76 1.28
CA GLY A 362 -26.60 15.26 -0.04
C GLY A 362 -25.09 15.36 -0.26
N LEU A 363 -24.26 15.02 0.74
CA LEU A 363 -22.82 14.88 0.50
C LEU A 363 -22.57 13.66 -0.41
N ASN A 364 -21.93 13.90 -1.55
CA ASN A 364 -21.72 12.88 -2.56
C ASN A 364 -20.54 11.98 -2.17
N PHE A 365 -20.83 10.82 -1.61
CA PHE A 365 -19.81 9.81 -1.29
C PHE A 365 -19.45 8.99 -2.54
N LEU A 366 -18.18 9.03 -2.92
CA LEU A 366 -17.66 8.32 -4.09
C LEU A 366 -17.19 6.91 -3.73
N ILE A 367 -16.18 6.80 -2.85
CA ILE A 367 -15.50 5.53 -2.56
C ILE A 367 -14.84 5.53 -1.17
N GLN A 368 -14.83 4.35 -0.54
CA GLN A 368 -13.97 4.05 0.60
C GLN A 368 -12.68 3.38 0.10
N MET A 369 -11.55 4.00 0.41
CA MET A 369 -10.20 3.57 0.10
C MET A 369 -9.45 3.21 1.38
N HIS A 370 -9.58 1.96 1.82
CA HIS A 370 -9.05 1.54 3.13
C HIS A 370 -9.65 2.40 4.28
N ASP A 371 -8.82 3.25 4.88
CA ASP A 371 -9.08 4.23 5.93
C ASP A 371 -9.40 5.65 5.40
N GLU A 372 -9.28 5.87 4.09
CA GLU A 372 -9.66 7.11 3.41
C GLU A 372 -11.09 7.04 2.86
N MET A 373 -11.86 8.12 3.06
CA MET A 373 -13.16 8.34 2.42
C MET A 373 -13.08 9.49 1.44
N ILE A 374 -13.56 9.26 0.22
CA ILE A 374 -13.56 10.25 -0.84
C ILE A 374 -14.98 10.69 -1.13
N PHE A 375 -15.18 12.00 -1.07
CA PHE A 375 -16.43 12.68 -1.39
C PHE A 375 -16.21 13.62 -2.56
N GLU A 376 -17.28 13.88 -3.30
CA GLU A 376 -17.33 14.95 -4.29
C GLU A 376 -18.14 16.12 -3.72
N VAL A 377 -17.58 17.31 -3.75
CA VAL A 377 -18.19 18.50 -3.16
C VAL A 377 -18.10 19.68 -4.10
N ASP A 378 -18.99 20.66 -3.92
CA ASP A 378 -18.94 21.91 -4.68
C ASP A 378 -17.65 22.67 -4.34
N GLU A 379 -17.15 23.50 -5.27
CA GLU A 379 -15.90 24.25 -5.09
C GLU A 379 -15.88 25.13 -3.84
N ASN A 380 -17.03 25.68 -3.45
CA ASN A 380 -17.21 26.53 -2.26
C ASN A 380 -17.46 25.75 -0.96
N PHE A 381 -17.45 24.42 -0.99
CA PHE A 381 -17.66 23.60 0.21
C PHE A 381 -16.58 23.87 1.26
N ASN A 382 -17.02 24.28 2.46
CA ASN A 382 -16.17 24.71 3.57
C ASN A 382 -16.35 23.87 4.86
N PHE A 383 -17.21 22.85 4.86
CA PHE A 383 -17.49 21.99 6.02
C PHE A 383 -16.55 20.78 6.16
N ALA A 384 -15.36 20.81 5.54
CA ALA A 384 -14.45 19.65 5.55
C ALA A 384 -14.03 19.23 6.97
N ASN A 385 -13.76 20.21 7.84
CA ASN A 385 -13.42 19.95 9.24
C ASN A 385 -14.62 19.38 10.02
N ASP A 386 -15.85 19.77 9.68
CA ASP A 386 -17.04 19.20 10.31
C ASP A 386 -17.22 17.73 9.92
N VAL A 387 -17.04 17.39 8.64
CA VAL A 387 -17.08 16.00 8.18
C VAL A 387 -15.98 15.18 8.88
N ALA A 388 -14.77 15.72 8.98
CA ALA A 388 -13.67 15.08 9.71
C ALA A 388 -14.03 14.82 11.19
N ARG A 389 -14.60 15.82 11.90
CA ARG A 389 -15.06 15.67 13.28
C ARG A 389 -16.13 14.58 13.44
N VAL A 390 -17.04 14.46 12.47
CA VAL A 390 -18.04 13.39 12.46
C VAL A 390 -17.39 12.02 12.28
N MET A 391 -16.38 11.90 11.42
CA MET A 391 -15.61 10.66 11.29
C MET A 391 -14.85 10.34 12.58
N GLU A 392 -14.22 11.33 13.22
CA GLU A 392 -13.51 11.17 14.49
C GLU A 392 -14.42 10.75 15.66
N SER A 393 -15.72 11.03 15.59
CA SER A 393 -16.69 10.67 16.65
C SER A 393 -16.75 9.17 16.97
N VAL A 394 -16.27 8.30 16.08
CA VAL A 394 -16.18 6.85 16.35
C VAL A 394 -15.18 6.52 17.47
N GLN A 395 -14.38 7.50 17.90
CA GLN A 395 -13.50 7.37 19.05
C GLN A 395 -14.23 7.02 20.36
N GLU A 396 -15.54 7.23 20.47
CA GLU A 396 -16.32 6.86 21.67
C GLU A 396 -16.25 5.35 22.00
N TYR A 397 -15.91 4.51 21.02
CA TYR A 397 -15.71 3.07 21.20
C TYR A 397 -14.26 2.71 21.53
N LEU A 398 -13.35 3.69 21.59
CA LEU A 398 -11.91 3.48 21.68
C LEU A 398 -11.31 4.20 22.88
N LYS A 399 -10.17 3.70 23.36
CA LYS A 399 -9.38 4.34 24.43
C LYS A 399 -8.41 5.41 23.89
N VAL A 400 -8.35 5.52 22.57
CA VAL A 400 -7.45 6.42 21.84
C VAL A 400 -8.25 7.39 20.98
N LYS A 401 -7.78 8.63 20.91
CA LYS A 401 -8.35 9.67 20.04
C LYS A 401 -8.20 9.25 18.59
N MET A 402 -9.26 9.46 17.81
CA MET A 402 -9.18 9.37 16.36
C MET A 402 -8.80 10.73 15.80
N LYS A 403 -7.95 10.73 14.77
CA LYS A 403 -7.54 11.94 14.05
C LYS A 403 -7.78 11.74 12.57
N CYS A 404 -8.44 12.69 11.92
CA CYS A 404 -8.70 12.70 10.50
C CYS A 404 -7.95 13.84 9.82
N LYS A 405 -7.39 13.58 8.64
CA LYS A 405 -6.80 14.61 7.78
C LYS A 405 -7.71 14.84 6.58
N ALA A 406 -8.28 16.04 6.49
CA ALA A 406 -9.05 16.46 5.33
C ALA A 406 -8.15 17.13 4.29
N THR A 407 -8.28 16.73 3.03
CA THR A 407 -7.57 17.34 1.90
C THR A 407 -8.53 17.54 0.72
N PHE A 408 -8.40 18.67 0.05
CA PHE A 408 -9.10 18.92 -1.22
C PHE A 408 -8.18 18.60 -2.39
N SER A 409 -8.76 18.10 -3.48
CA SER A 409 -8.02 17.81 -4.70
C SER A 409 -8.88 18.00 -5.94
N THR A 410 -8.24 18.39 -7.05
CA THR A 410 -8.87 18.57 -8.37
C THR A 410 -8.90 17.28 -9.20
N CYS A 411 -8.16 16.25 -8.79
CA CYS A 411 -8.25 14.88 -9.27
C CYS A 411 -7.95 13.91 -8.13
N TRP A 412 -8.14 12.61 -8.33
CA TRP A 412 -7.78 11.64 -7.29
C TRP A 412 -6.26 11.43 -7.21
#